data_AF-A0A4P8WL94-F1
#
_entry.id   AF-A0A4P8WL94-F1
#
_cell.length_a   1.000
_cell.length_b   1.000
_cell.length_c   1.000
_cell.angle_alpha   90.00
_cell.angle_beta   90.00
_cell.angle_gamma   90.00
#
_symmetry.space_group_name_H-M   'P 1'
#
loop_
_entity.id
_entity.type
_entity.pdbx_description
1 polymer ?
#
loop_
_entity_poly.entity_id
_entity_poly.type
_entity_poly.pdbx_seq_one_letter_code
_entity_poly.pdbx_strand_id
1 'polypeptide(L)'
;MIGEHAFCPTSGASLSREVHYDERGRPERVPQSDDLSPNASLDAPLTTGERRSSRRALATHFRRCHRRHADADNELYCRAALSLARLKRAATGRQGRDVIVWYALAERLARDGFDVDWMSAHAEPRCPDCSGRLTYVEGPDGPIGRCGGSCHGTRADRLETIRDTVCSLFARTFPDDPTPDTDALTLL
;
A
#
# COMPACT_ATOMS: atom_id res chain seq x y z
N MET A 1 3.57 -2.28 -4.03
CA MET A 1 3.78 -2.85 -2.68
C MET A 1 4.87 -3.91 -2.73
N ILE A 2 5.39 -4.38 -1.59
CA ILE A 2 6.48 -5.38 -1.50
C ILE A 2 6.11 -6.54 -0.57
N GLY A 3 6.86 -7.64 -0.64
CA GLY A 3 6.65 -8.82 0.22
C GLY A 3 5.47 -9.66 -0.25
N GLU A 4 4.60 -10.03 0.69
CA GLU A 4 3.43 -10.88 0.44
C GLU A 4 2.42 -10.21 -0.50
N HIS A 5 2.20 -8.90 -0.33
CA HIS A 5 1.29 -8.10 -1.16
C HIS A 5 1.97 -7.49 -2.40
N ALA A 6 3.13 -8.03 -2.81
CA ALA A 6 3.80 -7.55 -4.01
C ALA A 6 2.98 -7.82 -5.28
N PHE A 7 3.08 -6.90 -6.22
CA PHE A 7 2.44 -6.95 -7.53
C PHE A 7 3.35 -6.26 -8.56
N CYS A 8 3.11 -6.50 -9.84
CA CYS A 8 3.89 -5.85 -10.90
C CYS A 8 3.73 -4.31 -10.83
N PRO A 9 4.82 -3.54 -10.65
CA PRO A 9 4.73 -2.10 -10.38
C PRO A 9 4.18 -1.28 -11.56
N THR A 10 4.18 -1.84 -12.76
CA THR A 10 3.73 -1.16 -13.98
C THR A 10 2.26 -1.48 -14.29
N SER A 11 1.88 -2.75 -14.29
CA SER A 11 0.54 -3.21 -14.69
C SER A 11 -0.42 -3.39 -13.51
N GLY A 12 0.10 -3.69 -12.32
CA GLY A 12 -0.70 -4.09 -11.17
C GLY A 12 -1.12 -5.55 -11.21
N ALA A 13 -0.46 -6.39 -11.99
CA ALA A 13 -0.71 -7.81 -12.08
C ALA A 13 -0.26 -8.59 -10.83
N SER A 14 -0.85 -9.77 -10.60
CA SER A 14 -0.36 -10.74 -9.62
C SER A 14 1.05 -11.22 -9.99
N LEU A 15 1.82 -11.65 -9.00
CA LEU A 15 3.10 -12.32 -9.23
C LEU A 15 2.93 -13.82 -9.05
N SER A 16 3.64 -14.60 -9.86
CA SER A 16 3.66 -16.07 -9.80
C SER A 16 4.02 -16.59 -8.41
N ARG A 17 3.62 -17.84 -8.13
CA ARG A 17 4.13 -18.58 -6.96
C ARG A 17 5.57 -19.05 -7.16
N GLU A 18 5.94 -19.33 -8.41
CA GLU A 18 7.31 -19.68 -8.78
C GLU A 18 8.23 -18.48 -8.58
N VAL A 19 9.37 -18.74 -7.93
CA VAL A 19 10.39 -17.76 -7.57
C VAL A 19 11.67 -18.12 -8.30
N HIS A 20 12.18 -17.18 -9.08
CA HIS A 20 13.49 -17.22 -9.69
C HIS A 20 14.46 -16.43 -8.80
N TYR A 21 15.76 -16.72 -8.85
CA TYR A 21 16.75 -15.95 -8.11
C TYR A 21 17.72 -15.29 -9.09
N ASP A 22 17.96 -13.99 -8.92
CA ASP A 22 18.98 -13.27 -9.68
C ASP A 22 20.39 -13.73 -9.30
N GLU A 23 21.41 -13.20 -9.99
CA GLU A 23 22.83 -13.49 -9.72
C GLU A 23 23.28 -13.13 -8.29
N ARG A 24 22.50 -12.31 -7.57
CA ARG A 24 22.75 -11.88 -6.19
C ARG A 24 21.89 -12.64 -5.18
N GLY A 25 21.17 -13.67 -5.61
CA GLY A 25 20.27 -14.46 -4.77
C GLY A 25 19.00 -13.73 -4.35
N ARG A 26 18.59 -12.68 -5.07
CA ARG A 26 17.32 -11.97 -4.80
C ARG A 26 16.17 -12.69 -5.47
N PRO A 27 15.07 -12.96 -4.76
CA PRO A 27 13.92 -13.64 -5.35
C PRO A 27 13.24 -12.71 -6.37
N GLU A 28 12.83 -13.21 -7.51
CA GLU A 28 12.05 -12.49 -8.52
C GLU A 28 10.92 -13.38 -9.03
N ARG A 29 9.81 -12.76 -9.45
CA ARG A 29 8.60 -13.49 -9.85
C ARG A 29 8.04 -12.93 -11.16
N VAL A 30 7.36 -13.80 -11.90
CA VAL A 30 6.75 -13.49 -13.19
C VAL A 30 5.40 -12.80 -12.96
N PRO A 31 5.12 -11.65 -13.58
CA PRO A 31 3.77 -11.08 -13.62
C PRO A 31 2.78 -12.00 -14.34
N GLN A 32 1.64 -12.27 -13.73
CA GLN A 32 0.60 -13.16 -14.28
C GLN A 32 -0.50 -12.35 -14.96
N SER A 33 -0.84 -12.74 -16.19
CA SER A 33 -1.98 -12.18 -16.89
C SER A 33 -3.31 -12.63 -16.27
N ASP A 34 -4.24 -11.69 -16.14
CA ASP A 34 -5.60 -11.90 -15.67
C ASP A 34 -6.57 -10.93 -16.37
N ASP A 35 -7.87 -11.02 -16.09
CA ASP A 35 -8.88 -10.16 -16.72
C ASP A 35 -8.60 -8.65 -16.52
N LEU A 36 -7.91 -8.27 -15.45
CA LEU A 36 -7.59 -6.89 -15.12
C LEU A 36 -6.25 -6.44 -15.71
N SER A 37 -5.39 -7.39 -16.08
CA SER A 37 -4.06 -7.19 -16.66
C SER A 37 -3.76 -8.24 -17.75
N PRO A 38 -4.50 -8.27 -18.87
CA PRO A 38 -4.43 -9.37 -19.85
C PRO A 38 -3.07 -9.46 -20.58
N ASN A 39 -2.31 -8.36 -20.58
CA ASN A 39 -0.99 -8.26 -21.20
C ASN A 39 0.15 -8.24 -20.18
N ALA A 40 -0.09 -8.68 -18.94
CA ALA A 40 0.92 -8.60 -17.89
C ALA A 40 2.13 -9.49 -18.15
N SER A 41 1.93 -10.63 -18.79
CA SER A 41 2.98 -11.60 -19.12
C SER A 41 3.75 -11.27 -20.40
N LEU A 42 3.29 -10.29 -21.19
CA LEU A 42 3.99 -9.89 -22.42
C LEU A 42 5.18 -9.00 -22.06
N ASP A 43 6.37 -9.57 -22.12
CA ASP A 43 7.68 -8.92 -21.93
C ASP A 43 7.87 -8.13 -20.62
N ALA A 44 7.05 -8.39 -19.60
CA ALA A 44 7.26 -7.76 -18.30
C ALA A 44 8.45 -8.44 -17.59
N PRO A 45 9.47 -7.66 -17.16
CA PRO A 45 10.62 -8.22 -16.46
C PRO A 45 10.18 -8.89 -15.15
N LEU A 46 10.96 -9.89 -14.71
CA LEU A 46 10.81 -10.46 -13.38
C LEU A 46 10.91 -9.35 -12.33
N THR A 47 10.11 -9.44 -11.27
CA THR A 47 10.05 -8.38 -10.27
C THR A 47 9.74 -8.90 -8.87
N THR A 48 10.18 -8.15 -7.86
CA THR A 48 9.78 -8.32 -6.45
C THR A 48 8.58 -7.46 -6.06
N GLY A 49 8.01 -6.74 -7.03
CA GLY A 49 7.20 -5.56 -6.78
C GLY A 49 8.06 -4.35 -6.41
N GLU A 50 7.42 -3.20 -6.22
CA GLU A 50 8.11 -1.98 -5.81
C GLU A 50 7.38 -1.27 -4.68
N ARG A 51 8.13 -0.46 -3.94
CA ARG A 51 7.54 0.41 -2.91
C ARG A 51 6.71 1.53 -3.53
N ARG A 52 6.97 1.89 -4.80
CA ARG A 52 6.25 2.93 -5.54
C ARG A 52 5.87 2.39 -6.90
N SER A 53 4.61 2.04 -7.07
CA SER A 53 4.08 1.61 -8.36
C SER A 53 3.40 2.74 -9.11
N SER A 54 3.14 2.48 -10.39
CA SER A 54 2.32 3.36 -11.22
C SER A 54 0.91 3.48 -10.64
N ARG A 55 0.25 4.61 -10.92
CA ARG A 55 -1.16 4.81 -10.53
C ARG A 55 -2.06 3.70 -11.08
N ARG A 56 -1.84 3.31 -12.33
CA ARG A 56 -2.59 2.22 -12.98
C ARG A 56 -2.40 0.92 -12.20
N ALA A 57 -1.16 0.58 -11.85
CA ALA A 57 -0.85 -0.65 -11.14
C ALA A 57 -1.54 -0.73 -9.77
N LEU A 58 -1.51 0.36 -8.99
CA LEU A 58 -2.17 0.39 -7.69
C LEU A 58 -3.70 0.30 -7.80
N ALA A 59 -4.30 0.92 -8.83
CA ALA A 59 -5.74 0.81 -9.09
C ALA A 59 -6.17 -0.60 -9.54
N THR A 60 -5.38 -1.25 -10.40
CA THR A 60 -5.59 -2.66 -10.78
C THR A 60 -5.48 -3.56 -9.55
N HIS A 61 -4.45 -3.35 -8.71
CA HIS A 61 -4.27 -4.09 -7.48
C HIS A 61 -5.46 -3.92 -6.53
N PHE A 62 -5.94 -2.68 -6.35
CA PHE A 62 -7.13 -2.37 -5.56
C PHE A 62 -8.35 -3.17 -6.00
N ARG A 63 -8.70 -3.13 -7.29
CA ARG A 63 -9.85 -3.88 -7.83
C ARG A 63 -9.72 -5.38 -7.61
N ARG A 64 -8.51 -5.92 -7.81
CA ARG A 64 -8.24 -7.34 -7.61
C ARG A 64 -8.38 -7.76 -6.15
N CYS A 65 -7.96 -6.92 -5.21
CA CYS A 65 -8.13 -7.17 -3.78
C CYS A 65 -9.61 -7.09 -3.37
N HIS A 66 -10.35 -6.10 -3.85
CA HIS A 66 -11.78 -5.96 -3.57
C HIS A 66 -12.58 -7.17 -4.07
N ARG A 67 -12.32 -7.64 -5.29
CA ARG A 67 -12.98 -8.83 -5.89
C ARG A 67 -12.77 -10.15 -5.11
N ARG A 68 -11.88 -10.19 -4.12
CA ARG A 68 -11.73 -11.35 -3.22
C ARG A 68 -12.69 -11.32 -2.04
N HIS A 69 -13.29 -10.17 -1.78
CA HIS A 69 -14.10 -9.89 -0.58
C HIS A 69 -15.54 -9.54 -0.94
N ALA A 70 -15.78 -8.94 -2.11
CA ALA A 70 -17.11 -8.56 -2.57
C ALA A 70 -17.20 -8.58 -4.11
N ASP A 71 -18.43 -8.45 -4.62
CA ASP A 71 -18.71 -8.30 -6.04
C ASP A 71 -18.16 -6.99 -6.60
N ALA A 72 -18.14 -6.85 -7.94
CA ALA A 72 -17.65 -5.64 -8.57
C ALA A 72 -18.53 -4.42 -8.23
N ASP A 73 -17.91 -3.38 -7.67
CA ASP A 73 -18.56 -2.12 -7.33
C ASP A 73 -17.98 -0.98 -8.18
N ASN A 74 -18.75 -0.53 -9.17
CA ASN A 74 -18.33 0.54 -10.08
C ASN A 74 -18.20 1.89 -9.39
N GLU A 75 -19.05 2.19 -8.40
CA GLU A 75 -19.01 3.46 -7.69
C GLU A 75 -17.74 3.55 -6.86
N LEU A 76 -17.46 2.51 -6.07
CA LEU A 76 -16.22 2.36 -5.32
C LEU A 76 -15.00 2.48 -6.22
N TYR A 77 -15.00 1.80 -7.38
CA TYR A 77 -13.85 1.82 -8.29
C TYR A 77 -13.63 3.19 -8.94
N CYS A 78 -14.69 3.93 -9.25
CA CYS A 78 -14.60 5.29 -9.77
C CYS A 78 -14.06 6.25 -8.69
N ARG A 79 -14.61 6.17 -7.47
CA ARG A 79 -14.15 6.97 -6.32
C ARG A 79 -12.69 6.68 -6.00
N ALA A 80 -12.31 5.40 -5.93
CA ALA A 80 -10.95 4.98 -5.67
C ALA A 80 -9.98 5.48 -6.75
N ALA A 81 -10.34 5.40 -8.03
CA ALA A 81 -9.48 5.86 -9.12
C ALA A 81 -9.22 7.37 -9.08
N LEU A 82 -10.23 8.18 -8.77
CA LEU A 82 -10.10 9.64 -8.62
C LEU A 82 -9.24 10.00 -7.42
N SER A 83 -9.51 9.40 -6.26
CA SER A 83 -8.75 9.62 -5.03
C SER A 83 -7.30 9.19 -5.18
N LEU A 84 -7.03 8.03 -5.77
CA LEU A 84 -5.67 7.57 -6.11
C LEU A 84 -4.92 8.55 -7.02
N ALA A 85 -5.60 9.13 -8.00
CA ALA A 85 -4.98 10.10 -8.89
C ALA A 85 -4.56 11.38 -8.14
N ARG A 86 -5.39 11.86 -7.21
CA ARG A 86 -5.06 13.00 -6.37
C ARG A 86 -3.93 12.69 -5.39
N LEU A 87 -4.03 11.58 -4.65
CA LEU A 87 -3.04 11.13 -3.68
C LEU A 87 -1.65 10.94 -4.32
N LYS A 88 -1.57 10.20 -5.43
CA LYS A 88 -0.29 9.98 -6.14
C LYS A 88 0.31 11.26 -6.71
N ARG A 89 -0.51 12.23 -7.13
CA ARG A 89 -0.04 13.54 -7.62
C ARG A 89 0.49 14.41 -6.49
N ALA A 90 -0.19 14.43 -5.35
CA ALA A 90 0.23 15.21 -4.19
C ALA A 90 1.48 14.60 -3.53
N ALA A 91 1.60 13.28 -3.52
CA ALA A 91 2.64 12.55 -2.80
C ALA A 91 4.08 12.95 -3.16
N THR A 92 4.89 13.25 -2.15
CA THR A 92 6.34 13.49 -2.28
C THR A 92 7.12 12.61 -1.32
N GLY A 93 8.40 12.32 -1.63
CA GLY A 93 9.28 11.57 -0.74
C GLY A 93 8.67 10.26 -0.23
N ARG A 94 8.60 10.07 1.10
CA ARG A 94 8.06 8.83 1.71
C ARG A 94 6.56 8.62 1.42
N GLN A 95 5.80 9.69 1.21
CA GLN A 95 4.36 9.61 0.96
C GLN A 95 4.03 8.91 -0.36
N GLY A 96 4.96 8.91 -1.33
CA GLY A 96 4.76 8.25 -2.62
C GLY A 96 4.75 6.72 -2.55
N ARG A 97 5.06 6.14 -1.37
CA ARG A 97 5.05 4.69 -1.17
C ARG A 97 3.63 4.16 -1.23
N ASP A 98 3.45 3.05 -1.93
CA ASP A 98 2.15 2.44 -2.18
C ASP A 98 1.39 2.13 -0.90
N VAL A 99 2.08 1.67 0.15
CA VAL A 99 1.45 1.38 1.45
C VAL A 99 0.87 2.65 2.10
N ILE A 100 1.55 3.79 1.99
CA ILE A 100 1.06 5.07 2.52
C ILE A 100 -0.13 5.56 1.69
N VAL A 101 -0.02 5.48 0.37
CA VAL A 101 -1.12 5.84 -0.53
C VAL A 101 -2.34 4.93 -0.31
N TRP A 102 -2.12 3.65 0.00
CA TRP A 102 -3.16 2.67 0.28
C TRP A 102 -3.94 3.01 1.55
N TYR A 103 -3.26 3.30 2.67
CA TYR A 103 -3.93 3.72 3.90
C TYR A 103 -4.64 5.07 3.76
N ALA A 104 -4.02 6.05 3.09
CA ALA A 104 -4.68 7.33 2.82
C ALA A 104 -5.91 7.17 1.88
N LEU A 105 -5.87 6.21 0.95
CA LEU A 105 -7.02 5.87 0.11
C LEU A 105 -8.14 5.26 0.93
N ALA A 106 -7.84 4.27 1.78
CA ALA A 106 -8.84 3.63 2.63
C ALA A 106 -9.56 4.65 3.49
N GLU A 107 -8.79 5.54 4.13
CA GLU A 107 -9.31 6.61 4.95
C GLU A 107 -10.22 7.57 4.17
N ARG A 108 -9.88 7.89 2.91
CA ARG A 108 -10.76 8.69 2.05
C ARG A 108 -12.06 7.96 1.73
N LEU A 109 -11.98 6.67 1.40
CA LEU A 109 -13.13 5.86 1.03
C LEU A 109 -14.06 5.60 2.22
N ALA A 110 -13.51 5.38 3.41
CA ALA A 110 -14.27 5.28 4.66
C ALA A 110 -15.10 6.55 4.92
N ARG A 111 -14.49 7.74 4.75
CA ARG A 111 -15.19 9.03 4.84
C ARG A 111 -16.28 9.21 3.78
N ASP A 112 -16.10 8.60 2.61
CA ASP A 112 -17.12 8.57 1.55
C ASP A 112 -18.21 7.52 1.81
N GLY A 113 -18.16 6.77 2.92
CA GLY A 113 -19.18 5.82 3.37
C GLY A 113 -18.98 4.38 2.87
N PHE A 114 -17.83 4.05 2.28
CA PHE A 114 -17.53 2.70 1.82
C PHE A 114 -16.97 1.82 2.95
N ASP A 115 -17.34 0.54 2.94
CA ASP A 115 -16.67 -0.47 3.76
C ASP A 115 -15.28 -0.79 3.18
N VAL A 116 -14.25 -0.54 3.99
CA VAL A 116 -12.84 -0.65 3.61
C VAL A 116 -12.04 -1.59 4.51
N ASP A 117 -12.68 -2.29 5.46
CA ASP A 117 -11.97 -3.11 6.44
C ASP A 117 -11.10 -4.17 5.77
N TRP A 118 -11.58 -4.69 4.63
CA TRP A 118 -10.88 -5.66 3.78
C TRP A 118 -9.53 -5.17 3.26
N MET A 119 -9.31 -3.85 3.17
CA MET A 119 -8.06 -3.27 2.66
C MET A 119 -6.88 -3.51 3.61
N SER A 120 -7.13 -3.66 4.92
CA SER A 120 -6.08 -3.96 5.91
C SER A 120 -5.38 -5.29 5.62
N ALA A 121 -6.11 -6.28 5.10
CA ALA A 121 -5.57 -7.60 4.74
C ALA A 121 -4.64 -7.59 3.51
N HIS A 122 -4.53 -6.47 2.80
CA HIS A 122 -3.73 -6.36 1.56
C HIS A 122 -2.57 -5.35 1.67
N ALA A 123 -2.27 -4.88 2.88
CA ALA A 123 -1.14 -4.00 3.15
C ALA A 123 -0.49 -4.36 4.48
N GLU A 124 0.84 -4.39 4.51
CA GLU A 124 1.60 -4.60 5.74
C GLU A 124 2.42 -3.33 6.03
N PRO A 125 2.23 -2.68 7.20
CA PRO A 125 3.10 -1.59 7.62
C PRO A 125 4.56 -2.05 7.68
N ARG A 126 5.46 -1.25 7.11
CA ARG A 126 6.90 -1.56 7.05
C ARG A 126 7.70 -0.33 7.42
N CYS A 127 8.89 -0.57 7.98
CA CYS A 127 9.75 0.52 8.42
C CYS A 127 9.90 1.62 7.34
N PRO A 128 9.61 2.90 7.67
CA PRO A 128 9.75 4.01 6.73
C PRO A 128 11.17 4.20 6.19
N ASP A 129 12.19 3.65 6.83
CA ASP A 129 13.58 3.81 6.39
C ASP A 129 14.06 2.60 5.60
N CYS A 130 14.22 1.45 6.25
CA CYS A 130 14.74 0.24 5.59
C CYS A 130 13.67 -0.64 4.94
N SER A 131 12.39 -0.47 5.30
CA SER A 131 11.25 -1.35 4.97
C SER A 131 11.38 -2.81 5.41
N GLY A 132 12.19 -3.04 6.44
CA GLY A 132 12.06 -4.23 7.27
C GLY A 132 10.67 -4.33 7.88
N ARG A 133 10.28 -5.56 8.22
CA ARG A 133 9.03 -5.84 8.95
C ARG A 133 9.07 -5.12 10.30
N LEU A 134 7.88 -4.71 10.76
CA LEU A 134 7.72 -4.16 12.10
C LEU A 134 7.48 -5.31 13.09
N THR A 135 8.05 -5.16 14.28
CA THR A 135 7.73 -5.97 15.46
C THR A 135 6.85 -5.12 16.35
N TYR A 136 5.69 -5.63 16.71
CA TYR A 136 4.72 -4.91 17.53
C TYR A 136 4.93 -5.25 19.01
N VAL A 137 4.86 -4.23 19.85
CA VAL A 137 4.83 -4.35 21.31
C VAL A 137 3.71 -3.48 21.86
N GLU A 138 3.14 -3.85 22.99
CA GLU A 138 2.15 -3.00 23.67
C GLU A 138 2.82 -1.73 24.21
N GLY A 139 2.15 -0.60 23.99
CA GLY A 139 2.50 0.71 24.51
C GLY A 139 1.34 1.32 25.30
N PRO A 140 1.56 2.47 25.97
CA PRO A 140 0.54 3.13 26.78
C PRO A 140 -0.69 3.58 25.95
N ASP A 141 -0.46 4.00 24.71
CA ASP A 141 -1.49 4.54 23.81
C ASP A 141 -1.85 3.57 22.67
N GLY A 142 -1.49 2.29 22.81
CA GLY A 142 -1.73 1.25 21.81
C GLY A 142 -0.46 0.59 21.28
N PRO A 143 -0.54 -0.15 20.14
CA PRO A 143 0.58 -0.92 19.63
C PRO A 143 1.69 0.00 19.08
N ILE A 144 2.92 -0.27 19.51
CA ILE A 144 4.14 0.40 19.03
C ILE A 144 4.83 -0.50 18.00
N GLY A 145 5.09 0.03 16.81
CA GLY A 145 5.76 -0.70 15.73
C GLY A 145 7.26 -0.46 15.69
N ARG A 146 8.08 -1.39 16.16
CA ARG A 146 9.55 -1.27 16.11
C ARG A 146 10.13 -1.87 14.85
N CYS A 147 11.18 -1.26 14.30
CA CYS A 147 11.87 -1.82 13.14
C CYS A 147 12.63 -3.10 13.53
N GLY A 148 12.23 -4.27 12.99
CA GLY A 148 12.91 -5.53 13.27
C GLY A 148 14.36 -5.61 12.77
N GLY A 149 14.71 -4.83 11.75
CA GLY A 149 16.09 -4.74 11.23
C GLY A 149 17.00 -3.73 11.95
N SER A 150 16.52 -3.08 13.03
CA SER A 150 17.29 -2.13 13.84
C SER A 150 18.03 -1.02 13.05
N CYS A 151 17.48 -0.58 11.91
CA CYS A 151 18.14 0.39 11.02
C CYS A 151 18.32 1.79 11.63
N HIS A 152 17.62 2.07 12.73
CA HIS A 152 17.85 3.21 13.62
C HIS A 152 17.74 2.71 15.05
N GLY A 153 18.39 3.40 15.99
CA GLY A 153 18.40 3.09 17.43
C GLY A 153 17.07 2.56 17.97
N THR A 154 17.17 1.57 18.85
CA THR A 154 16.24 0.47 19.15
C THR A 154 14.85 0.81 19.72
N ARG A 155 14.35 2.06 19.65
CA ARG A 155 13.13 2.45 20.39
C ARG A 155 12.12 3.33 19.66
N ALA A 156 12.40 3.85 18.48
CA ALA A 156 11.44 4.72 17.79
C ALA A 156 10.19 3.95 17.33
N ASP A 157 9.01 4.50 17.62
CA ASP A 157 7.76 3.98 17.06
C ASP A 157 7.68 4.33 15.57
N ARG A 158 7.77 3.30 14.73
CA ARG A 158 7.68 3.44 13.28
C ARG A 158 6.25 3.41 12.80
N LEU A 159 5.32 2.90 13.61
CA LEU A 159 3.90 2.92 13.29
C LEU A 159 3.37 4.34 13.40
N GLU A 160 3.70 5.07 14.45
CA GLU A 160 3.43 6.51 14.60
C GLU A 160 3.95 7.30 13.39
N THR A 161 5.22 7.08 12.99
CA THR A 161 5.77 7.72 11.78
C THR A 161 4.96 7.41 10.51
N ILE A 162 4.40 6.21 10.40
CA ILE A 162 3.55 5.81 9.26
C ILE A 162 2.23 6.58 9.33
N ARG A 163 1.57 6.62 10.50
CA ARG A 163 0.33 7.36 10.75
C ARG A 163 0.50 8.84 10.39
N ASP A 164 1.55 9.49 10.90
CA ASP A 164 1.89 10.87 10.56
C ASP A 164 2.05 11.09 9.06
N THR A 165 2.74 10.16 8.38
CA THR A 165 2.97 10.26 6.94
C THR A 165 1.65 10.13 6.16
N VAL A 166 0.73 9.28 6.64
CA VAL A 166 -0.61 9.12 6.06
C VAL A 166 -1.44 10.38 6.28
N CYS A 167 -1.54 10.88 7.52
CA CYS A 167 -2.29 12.12 7.83
C CYS A 167 -1.75 13.31 7.04
N SER A 168 -0.43 13.46 6.98
CA SER A 168 0.22 14.52 6.18
C SER A 168 -0.08 14.42 4.69
N LEU A 169 -0.09 13.21 4.12
CA LEU A 169 -0.49 13.02 2.72
C LEU A 169 -1.97 13.35 2.52
N PHE A 170 -2.83 12.90 3.43
CA PHE A 170 -4.26 13.13 3.38
C PHE A 170 -4.59 14.61 3.41
N ALA A 171 -4.11 15.34 4.42
CA ALA A 171 -4.32 16.77 4.61
C ALA A 171 -3.89 17.58 3.38
N ARG A 172 -2.73 17.24 2.79
CA ARG A 172 -2.26 17.93 1.58
C ARG A 172 -3.11 17.62 0.34
N THR A 173 -3.70 16.44 0.28
CA THR A 173 -4.50 16.00 -0.88
C THR A 173 -5.94 16.52 -0.81
N PHE A 174 -6.49 16.63 0.39
CA PHE A 174 -7.86 17.02 0.67
C PHE A 174 -7.88 18.13 1.75
N PRO A 175 -7.43 19.34 1.42
CA PRO A 175 -7.27 20.43 2.40
C PRO A 175 -8.60 20.94 2.97
N ASP A 176 -9.71 20.70 2.27
CA ASP A 176 -11.05 21.09 2.71
C ASP A 176 -11.68 20.09 3.70
N ASP A 177 -11.08 18.90 3.85
CA ASP A 177 -11.52 17.88 4.78
C ASP A 177 -10.76 18.03 6.12
N PRO A 178 -11.40 17.73 7.27
CA PRO A 178 -10.69 17.66 8.53
C PRO A 178 -9.59 16.58 8.45
N THR A 179 -8.38 16.94 8.88
CA THR A 179 -7.28 15.98 8.93
C THR A 179 -7.57 14.97 10.04
N PRO A 180 -7.47 13.65 9.77
CA PRO A 180 -7.62 12.64 10.81
C PRO A 180 -6.54 12.78 11.87
N ASP A 181 -6.94 12.57 13.13
CA ASP A 181 -5.98 12.26 14.19
C ASP A 181 -5.29 10.93 13.87
N THR A 182 -4.02 10.80 14.25
CA THR A 182 -3.20 9.62 13.93
C THR A 182 -3.81 8.32 14.43
N ASP A 183 -4.41 8.35 15.62
CA ASP A 183 -5.01 7.18 16.28
C ASP A 183 -6.44 6.91 15.81
N ALA A 184 -7.01 7.80 14.99
CA ALA A 184 -8.34 7.67 14.42
C ALA A 184 -8.31 7.18 12.96
N LEU A 185 -7.14 6.84 12.42
CA LEU A 185 -7.02 6.28 11.08
C LEU A 185 -7.72 4.91 11.02
N THR A 186 -8.62 4.76 10.05
CA THR A 186 -9.53 3.61 9.95
C THR A 186 -8.80 2.25 9.97
N LEU A 187 -7.59 2.18 9.41
CA LEU A 187 -6.86 0.92 9.21
C LEU A 187 -5.48 0.84 9.90
N LEU A 188 -5.11 1.78 10.78
CA LEU A 188 -3.74 1.89 11.32
C LEU A 188 -3.63 2.10 12.84
#